data_AF-A0A8B3L784-F1
#
_entry.id   AF-A0A8B3L784-F1
#
_cell.length_a   1.000
_cell.length_b   1.000
_cell.length_c   1.000
_cell.angle_alpha   90.00
_cell.angle_beta   90.00
_cell.angle_gamma   90.00
#
_symmetry.space_group_name_H-M   'P 1'
#
loop_
_entity.id
_entity.type
_entity.pdbx_description
1 polymer ?
#
loop_
_entity_poly.entity_id
_entity_poly.type
_entity_poly.pdbx_seq_one_letter_code
_entity_poly.pdbx_strand_id
1 'polypeptide(L)'
;MRRADRLFQIVQHLRGGRLVTAQKLGTWLEVSERTIYRDIADLQSTGVPIDGEAGVGYMMREGFDLPPLMFTRDEIVALVAGARMVRAFGGAAMARAADEALVKIGAVLPDTEKD
;
A
#
# COMPACT_ATOMS: atom_id res chain seq x y z
N MET A 1 0.50 15.21 18.49
CA MET A 1 0.50 13.96 17.70
C MET A 1 1.94 13.54 17.40
N ARG A 2 2.29 12.24 17.52
CA ARG A 2 3.63 11.76 17.10
C ARG A 2 3.72 11.79 15.57
N ARG A 3 4.92 11.99 15.02
CA ARG A 3 5.12 12.05 13.57
C ARG A 3 4.68 10.77 12.86
N ALA A 4 5.01 9.60 13.42
CA ALA A 4 4.64 8.31 12.83
C ALA A 4 3.11 8.16 12.67
N ASP A 5 2.35 8.49 13.72
CA ASP A 5 0.88 8.45 13.68
C ASP A 5 0.32 9.36 12.57
N ARG A 6 0.91 10.55 12.42
CA ARG A 6 0.50 11.50 11.39
C ARG A 6 0.77 11.01 9.98
N LEU A 7 1.98 10.47 9.74
CA LEU A 7 2.34 9.88 8.44
C LEU A 7 1.40 8.73 8.08
N PHE A 8 1.11 7.86 9.04
CA PHE A 8 0.15 6.78 8.85
C PHE A 8 -1.24 7.32 8.51
N GLN A 9 -1.73 8.31 9.26
CA GLN A 9 -3.03 8.93 9.00
C GLN A 9 -3.12 9.61 7.62
N ILE A 10 -2.06 10.28 7.15
CA ILE A 10 -1.98 10.84 5.79
C ILE A 10 -2.15 9.72 4.76
N VAL A 11 -1.40 8.62 4.88
CA VAL A 11 -1.48 7.48 3.96
C VAL A 11 -2.89 6.92 3.93
N GLN A 12 -3.51 6.68 5.09
CA GLN A 12 -4.86 6.12 5.17
C GLN A 12 -5.90 7.05 4.53
N HIS A 13 -5.75 8.36 4.71
CA HIS A 13 -6.66 9.33 4.10
C HIS A 13 -6.56 9.35 2.56
N LEU A 14 -5.35 9.18 2.02
CA LEU A 14 -5.09 9.22 0.58
C LEU A 14 -5.41 7.89 -0.15
N ARG A 15 -5.48 6.76 0.56
CA ARG A 15 -5.82 5.42 -0.02
C ARG A 15 -7.14 5.40 -0.79
N GLY A 16 -8.06 6.31 -0.50
CA GLY A 16 -9.32 6.43 -1.24
C GLY A 16 -9.19 6.99 -2.66
N GLY A 17 -7.98 7.31 -3.14
CA GLY A 17 -7.71 7.76 -4.51
C GLY A 17 -8.26 9.16 -4.85
N ARG A 18 -8.81 9.87 -3.86
CA ARG A 18 -9.36 11.22 -4.06
C ARG A 18 -8.25 12.26 -3.93
N LEU A 19 -8.29 13.28 -4.78
CA LEU A 19 -7.43 14.45 -4.68
C LEU A 19 -7.77 15.26 -3.42
N VAL A 20 -6.80 15.47 -2.54
CA VAL A 20 -6.94 16.21 -1.28
C VAL A 20 -5.85 17.27 -1.16
N THR A 21 -6.22 18.51 -0.81
CA THR A 21 -5.26 19.61 -0.64
C THR A 21 -4.52 19.51 0.69
N ALA A 22 -3.31 20.09 0.75
CA ALA A 22 -2.56 20.21 2.00
C ALA A 22 -3.33 20.97 3.08
N GLN A 23 -4.12 21.98 2.70
CA GLN A 23 -5.00 22.71 3.60
C GLN A 23 -6.00 21.78 4.28
N LYS A 24 -6.70 20.93 3.51
CA LYS A 24 -7.68 19.97 4.06
C LYS A 24 -7.02 18.97 5.01
N LEU A 25 -5.87 18.41 4.62
CA LEU A 25 -5.11 17.50 5.47
C LEU A 25 -4.63 18.20 6.75
N GLY A 26 -4.16 19.44 6.64
CA GLY A 26 -3.71 20.25 7.77
C GLY A 26 -4.83 20.57 8.75
N THR A 27 -6.01 20.95 8.26
CA THR A 27 -7.20 21.15 9.10
C THR A 27 -7.61 19.86 9.79
N TRP A 28 -7.63 18.72 9.08
CA TRP A 28 -8.03 17.43 9.66
C TRP A 28 -7.05 16.91 10.72
N LEU A 29 -5.75 17.12 10.51
CA LEU A 29 -4.67 16.67 11.39
C LEU A 29 -4.26 17.70 12.45
N GLU A 30 -4.88 18.88 12.44
CA GLU A 30 -4.56 20.03 13.29
C GLU A 30 -3.07 20.45 13.19
N VAL A 31 -2.53 20.49 11.97
CA VAL A 31 -1.16 20.92 11.69
C VAL A 31 -1.11 21.94 10.54
N SER A 32 -0.01 22.68 10.44
CA SER A 32 0.18 23.64 9.34
C SER A 32 0.37 22.95 7.98
N GLU A 33 -0.01 23.63 6.90
CA GLU A 33 0.24 23.16 5.52
C GLU A 33 1.72 22.86 5.27
N ARG A 34 2.63 23.67 5.82
CA ARG A 34 4.08 23.45 5.74
C ARG A 34 4.48 22.09 6.32
N THR A 35 3.81 21.64 7.38
CA THR A 35 4.04 20.32 7.97
C THR A 35 3.56 19.22 7.03
N ILE A 36 2.39 19.39 6.42
CA ILE A 36 1.86 18.45 5.43
C ILE A 36 2.78 18.34 4.21
N TYR A 37 3.25 19.47 3.65
CA TYR A 37 4.17 19.44 2.52
C TYR A 37 5.45 18.67 2.82
N ARG A 38 6.03 18.86 4.01
CA ARG A 38 7.22 18.11 4.42
C ARG A 38 6.93 16.63 4.56
N ASP A 39 5.84 16.28 5.25
CA ASP A 39 5.46 14.89 5.49
C ASP A 39 5.10 14.14 4.18
N ILE A 40 4.45 14.80 3.21
CA ILE A 40 4.19 14.23 1.88
C ILE A 40 5.52 13.99 1.15
N ALA A 41 6.44 14.96 1.15
CA ALA A 41 7.74 14.81 0.52
C ALA A 41 8.54 13.65 1.13
N ASP A 42 8.48 13.50 2.46
CA ASP A 42 9.09 12.36 3.15
C ASP A 42 8.47 11.03 2.70
N LEU A 43 7.13 10.93 2.63
CA LEU A 43 6.41 9.74 2.17
C LEU A 43 6.74 9.38 0.70
N GLN A 44 6.82 10.38 -0.18
CA GLN A 44 7.24 10.17 -1.56
C GLN A 44 8.68 9.66 -1.64
N SER A 45 9.59 10.21 -0.82
CA SER A 45 10.98 9.76 -0.78
C SER A 45 11.17 8.33 -0.29
N THR A 46 10.22 7.81 0.49
CA THR A 46 10.21 6.40 0.95
C THR A 46 9.46 5.46 0.02
N GLY A 47 9.00 5.94 -1.14
CA GLY A 47 8.35 5.14 -2.16
C GLY A 47 6.84 4.98 -2.01
N VAL A 48 6.19 5.74 -1.12
CA VAL A 48 4.72 5.80 -1.10
C VAL A 48 4.27 6.54 -2.37
N PRO A 49 3.41 5.95 -3.23
CA PRO A 49 3.08 6.52 -4.53
C PRO A 49 1.98 7.57 -4.38
N ILE A 50 2.36 8.70 -3.81
CA ILE A 50 1.54 9.89 -3.73
C ILE A 50 1.89 10.75 -4.95
N ASP A 51 0.92 10.97 -5.81
CA ASP A 51 1.01 11.91 -6.93
C ASP A 51 0.44 13.27 -6.50
N GLY A 52 0.95 14.35 -7.10
CA GLY A 52 0.50 15.72 -6.85
C GLY A 52 1.60 16.68 -6.39
N GLU A 53 1.23 17.96 -6.28
CA GLU A 53 2.16 19.04 -5.95
C GLU A 53 1.52 20.11 -5.06
N ALA A 54 2.36 20.95 -4.47
CA ALA A 54 1.92 22.02 -3.58
C ALA A 54 0.98 22.99 -4.30
N GLY A 55 -0.11 23.38 -3.64
CA GLY A 55 -1.15 24.25 -4.21
C GLY A 55 -2.16 23.55 -5.13
N VAL A 56 -1.87 22.35 -5.65
CA VAL A 56 -2.82 21.54 -6.44
C VAL A 56 -3.52 20.51 -5.55
N GLY A 57 -2.76 19.80 -4.73
CA GLY A 57 -3.23 18.72 -3.88
C GLY A 57 -2.55 17.39 -4.20
N TYR A 58 -2.92 16.35 -3.44
CA TYR A 58 -2.26 15.06 -3.41
C TYR A 58 -3.28 13.93 -3.51
N MET A 59 -2.92 12.84 -4.18
CA MET A 59 -3.71 11.62 -4.28
C MET A 59 -2.78 10.40 -4.28
N MET A 60 -3.28 9.25 -3.82
CA MET A 60 -2.53 7.99 -3.97
C MET A 60 -2.76 7.44 -5.38
N ARG A 61 -1.67 7.03 -6.06
CA ARG A 61 -1.75 6.36 -7.35
C ARG A 61 -2.53 5.06 -7.22
N GLU A 62 -3.45 4.82 -8.16
CA GLU A 62 -4.22 3.58 -8.23
C GLU A 62 -3.29 2.35 -8.30
N GLY A 63 -3.70 1.27 -7.64
CA GLY A 63 -2.97 -0.01 -7.66
C GLY A 63 -1.87 -0.19 -6.61
N PHE A 64 -1.65 0.76 -5.69
CA PHE A 64 -0.71 0.58 -4.57
C PHE A 64 -1.27 -0.23 -3.40
N ASP A 65 -2.58 -0.21 -3.22
CA ASP A 65 -3.27 -0.92 -2.16
C ASP A 65 -4.31 -1.84 -2.79
N LEU A 66 -4.27 -3.12 -2.42
CA LEU A 66 -5.28 -4.08 -2.81
C LEU A 66 -6.35 -4.04 -1.71
N PRO A 67 -7.63 -3.73 -2.03
CA PRO A 67 -8.69 -3.73 -1.03
C PRO A 67 -8.78 -5.11 -0.37
N PRO A 68 -9.37 -5.23 0.84
CA PRO A 68 -9.60 -6.53 1.46
C PRO A 68 -10.31 -7.47 0.48
N LEU A 69 -9.66 -8.58 0.13
CA LEU A 69 -10.19 -9.59 -0.76
C LEU A 69 -10.72 -10.76 0.06
N MET A 70 -11.91 -11.22 -0.30
CA MET A 70 -12.45 -12.48 0.19
C MET A 70 -12.10 -13.56 -0.83
N PHE A 71 -11.30 -14.53 -0.41
CA PHE A 71 -10.99 -15.70 -1.22
C PHE A 71 -11.64 -16.93 -0.61
N THR A 72 -12.16 -17.79 -1.47
CA THR A 72 -12.47 -19.17 -1.13
C THR A 72 -11.18 -19.98 -0.98
N ARG A 73 -11.28 -21.14 -0.33
CA ARG A 73 -10.15 -22.07 -0.17
C ARG A 73 -9.55 -22.46 -1.52
N ASP A 74 -10.39 -22.81 -2.49
CA ASP A 74 -9.94 -23.28 -3.81
C ASP A 74 -9.21 -22.16 -4.57
N GLU A 75 -9.65 -20.92 -4.45
CA GLU A 75 -8.97 -19.75 -5.03
C GLU A 75 -7.58 -19.53 -4.42
N ILE A 76 -7.42 -19.69 -3.10
CA ILE A 76 -6.11 -19.61 -2.47
C ILE A 76 -5.19 -20.75 -2.93
N VAL A 77 -5.68 -21.98 -2.98
CA VAL A 77 -4.90 -23.12 -3.46
C VAL A 77 -4.41 -22.88 -4.89
N ALA A 78 -5.29 -22.38 -5.77
CA ALA A 78 -4.94 -22.03 -7.14
C ALA A 78 -3.86 -20.93 -7.20
N LEU A 79 -3.99 -19.87 -6.39
CA LEU A 79 -3.02 -18.77 -6.32
C LEU A 79 -1.65 -19.24 -5.82
N VAL A 80 -1.60 -20.06 -4.77
CA VAL A 80 -0.36 -20.62 -4.24
C VAL A 80 0.32 -21.54 -5.26
N ALA A 81 -0.46 -22.41 -5.91
CA ALA A 81 0.05 -23.29 -6.96
C ALA A 81 0.65 -22.48 -8.13
N GLY A 82 -0.08 -21.48 -8.62
CA GLY A 82 0.38 -20.58 -9.69
C GLY A 82 1.65 -19.82 -9.30
N ALA A 83 1.71 -19.26 -8.09
CA ALA A 83 2.89 -18.56 -7.59
C ALA A 83 4.12 -19.50 -7.51
N ARG A 84 3.95 -20.75 -7.05
CA ARG A 84 5.01 -21.76 -7.05
C ARG A 84 5.50 -22.11 -8.46
N MET A 85 4.60 -22.18 -9.44
CA MET A 85 4.98 -22.39 -10.85
C MET A 85 5.74 -21.19 -11.43
N VAL A 86 5.27 -19.96 -11.19
CA VAL A 86 5.94 -18.73 -11.63
C VAL A 86 7.32 -18.60 -10.98
N ARG A 87 7.46 -19.00 -9.71
CA ARG A 87 8.75 -19.06 -9.03
C ARG A 87 9.73 -20.00 -9.71
N ALA A 88 9.26 -21.16 -10.18
CA ALA A 88 10.10 -22.16 -10.84
C ALA A 88 10.46 -21.78 -12.30
N PHE A 89 9.55 -21.12 -13.03
CA PHE A 89 9.68 -20.96 -14.48
C PHE A 89 9.62 -19.52 -15.01
N GLY A 90 9.31 -18.52 -14.19
CA GLY A 90 9.08 -17.13 -14.61
C GLY A 90 10.31 -16.22 -14.69
N GLY A 91 11.50 -16.74 -14.37
CA GLY A 91 12.74 -15.95 -14.30
C GLY A 91 12.87 -15.11 -13.03
N ALA A 92 14.04 -14.51 -12.82
CA ALA A 92 14.45 -13.97 -11.52
C ALA A 92 13.61 -12.79 -10.98
N ALA A 93 13.00 -11.99 -11.86
CA ALA A 93 12.12 -10.89 -11.44
C ALA A 93 10.76 -11.43 -10.95
N MET A 94 10.15 -12.34 -11.71
CA MET A 94 8.87 -12.94 -11.36
C MET A 94 8.99 -13.89 -10.17
N ALA A 95 10.11 -14.60 -10.04
CA ALA A 95 10.36 -15.45 -8.88
C ALA A 95 10.40 -14.64 -7.56
N ARG A 96 11.05 -13.47 -7.57
CA ARG A 96 11.06 -12.57 -6.40
C ARG A 96 9.67 -12.05 -6.07
N ALA A 97 8.91 -11.62 -7.09
CA ALA A 97 7.54 -11.17 -6.89
C ALA A 97 6.63 -12.30 -6.35
N ALA A 98 6.82 -13.54 -6.82
CA ALA A 98 6.10 -14.70 -6.34
C ALA A 98 6.44 -15.04 -4.88
N ASP A 99 7.70 -14.96 -4.48
CA ASP A 99 8.12 -15.16 -3.08
C ASP A 99 7.46 -14.12 -2.15
N GLU A 100 7.47 -12.84 -2.54
CA GLU A 100 6.79 -11.79 -1.75
C GLU A 100 5.27 -11.99 -1.68
N ALA A 101 4.64 -12.43 -2.77
CA ALA A 101 3.21 -12.72 -2.79
C ALA A 101 2.86 -13.90 -1.86
N LEU A 102 3.65 -14.97 -1.87
CA LEU A 102 3.45 -16.13 -0.99
C LEU A 102 3.59 -15.76 0.50
N VAL A 103 4.53 -14.88 0.85
CA VAL A 103 4.63 -14.35 2.23
C VAL A 103 3.36 -13.62 2.65
N LYS A 104 2.82 -12.75 1.77
CA LYS A 104 1.59 -11.99 2.05
C LYS A 104 0.36 -12.90 2.15
N ILE A 105 0.25 -13.92 1.28
CA ILE A 105 -0.83 -14.91 1.30
C ILE A 105 -0.74 -15.79 2.57
N GLY A 106 0.47 -16.22 2.94
CA GLY A 106 0.70 -17.00 4.16
C GLY A 106 0.33 -16.25 5.43
N ALA A 107 0.38 -14.91 5.44
CA ALA A 107 -0.04 -14.10 6.58
C ALA A 107 -1.56 -14.08 6.81
N VAL A 108 -2.36 -14.41 5.79
CA VAL A 108 -3.84 -14.40 5.85
C VAL A 108 -4.46 -15.81 5.89
N LEU A 109 -3.66 -16.85 5.67
CA LEU A 109 -4.09 -18.25 5.74
C LEU A 109 -4.17 -18.75 7.20
N PRO A 110 -5.22 -19.54 7.55
CA PRO A 110 -5.24 -20.29 8.80
C PRO A 110 -4.07 -21.28 8.86
N ASP A 111 -3.54 -21.55 10.06
CA ASP A 111 -2.34 -22.39 10.24
C ASP A 111 -2.48 -23.82 9.66
N THR A 112 -3.71 -24.31 9.47
CA THR A 112 -4.02 -25.61 8.88
C THR A 112 -3.81 -25.69 7.37
N GLU A 113 -3.44 -24.57 6.71
CA GLU A 113 -3.32 -24.46 5.24
C GLU A 113 -1.94 -23.97 4.78
N LYS A 114 -0.98 -23.85 5.70
CA LYS A 114 0.35 -23.29 5.41
C LYS A 114 1.38 -24.28 4.87
N ASP A 115 1.05 -25.58 4.83
CA ASP A 115 1.94 -26.66 4.38
C ASP A 115 1.79 -26.97 2.86
#